data_AF-A0A060C428-F1
#
_entry.id   AF-A0A060C428-F1
#
_cell.length_a   1.000
_cell.length_b   1.000
_cell.length_c   1.000
_cell.angle_alpha   90.00
_cell.angle_beta   90.00
_cell.angle_gamma   90.00
#
_symmetry.space_group_name_H-M   'P 1'
#
loop_
_entity.id
_entity.type
_entity.pdbx_description
1 polymer ?
#
loop_
_entity_poly.entity_id
_entity_poly.type
_entity_poly.pdbx_seq_one_letter_code
_entity_poly.pdbx_strand_id
1 'polypeptide(L)'
;MIGWHNIAGNTPVVDWQTDGDNVVGFGRGGRAFIVLNNSSKAARVTYKTSLPAGLYCDVYKNSTCTSKIRVGVDGRFTTTVPAGSAVAFHV
;
A
#
# COMPACT_ATOMS: atom_id res chain seq x y z
N MET A 1 -2.04 -2.15 12.19
CA MET A 1 -0.69 -2.37 11.65
C MET A 1 0.05 -3.60 12.20
N ILE A 2 -0.25 -4.11 13.41
CA ILE A 2 0.36 -5.37 13.89
C ILE A 2 0.02 -6.56 12.97
N GLY A 3 -1.24 -6.71 12.56
CA GLY A 3 -1.64 -7.77 11.62
C GLY A 3 -0.90 -7.69 10.27
N TRP A 4 -0.76 -6.48 9.71
CA TRP A 4 0.03 -6.23 8.50
C TRP A 4 1.50 -6.64 8.70
N HIS A 5 2.12 -6.28 9.83
CA HIS A 5 3.50 -6.66 10.14
C HIS A 5 3.66 -8.18 10.27
N ASN A 6 2.73 -8.86 10.94
CA ASN A 6 2.76 -10.30 11.11
C ASN A 6 2.68 -11.03 9.75
N ILE A 7 1.88 -10.52 8.81
CA ILE A 7 1.77 -11.10 7.46
C ILE A 7 2.99 -10.79 6.61
N ALA A 8 3.54 -9.58 6.70
CA ALA A 8 4.83 -9.27 6.06
C ALA A 8 5.95 -10.18 6.56
N GLY A 9 5.99 -10.47 7.87
CA GLY A 9 7.00 -11.31 8.52
C GLY A 9 8.42 -10.83 8.21
N ASN A 10 9.31 -11.78 7.87
CA ASN A 10 10.71 -11.52 7.58
C ASN A 10 11.00 -11.27 6.09
N THR A 11 9.98 -11.06 5.25
CA THR A 11 10.20 -10.82 3.81
C THR A 11 10.99 -9.53 3.57
N PRO A 12 11.86 -9.46 2.56
CA PRO A 12 12.62 -8.23 2.29
C PRO A 12 11.68 -7.07 1.91
N VAL A 13 12.17 -5.85 2.10
CA VAL A 13 11.54 -4.67 1.49
C VAL A 13 11.78 -4.74 -0.02
N VAL A 14 10.72 -4.58 -0.80
CA VAL A 14 10.72 -4.61 -2.27
C VAL A 14 9.88 -3.45 -2.82
N ASP A 15 9.89 -3.24 -4.13
CA ASP A 15 9.00 -2.28 -4.82
C ASP A 15 9.02 -0.86 -4.23
N TRP A 16 10.19 -0.41 -3.74
CA TRP A 16 10.36 0.94 -3.22
C TRP A 16 10.13 1.99 -4.31
N GLN A 17 9.18 2.88 -4.07
CA GLN A 17 8.74 3.92 -4.99
C GLN A 17 8.46 5.22 -4.25
N THR A 18 8.61 6.34 -4.94
CA THR A 18 8.31 7.68 -4.43
C THR A 18 7.67 8.50 -5.54
N ASP A 19 6.88 9.51 -5.17
CA ASP A 19 6.39 10.55 -6.07
C ASP A 19 7.44 11.65 -6.34
N GLY A 20 8.63 11.54 -5.76
CA GLY A 20 9.71 12.53 -5.82
C GLY A 20 9.66 13.55 -4.68
N ASP A 21 8.70 13.44 -3.76
CA ASP A 21 8.56 14.32 -2.60
C ASP A 21 8.21 13.50 -1.34
N ASN A 22 7.04 13.74 -0.74
CA ASN A 22 6.67 13.22 0.58
C ASN A 22 5.69 12.03 0.53
N VAL A 23 5.59 11.34 -0.61
CA VAL A 23 4.78 10.13 -0.75
C VAL A 23 5.67 8.94 -1.13
N VAL A 24 5.79 7.99 -0.21
CA VAL A 24 6.61 6.77 -0.40
C VAL A 24 5.72 5.55 -0.37
N GLY A 25 5.99 4.57 -1.23
CA GLY A 25 5.37 3.25 -1.20
C GLY A 25 6.41 2.13 -1.27
N PHE A 26 6.17 1.03 -0.56
CA PHE A 26 7.01 -0.16 -0.64
C PHE A 26 6.24 -1.43 -0.28
N GLY A 27 6.73 -2.54 -0.83
CA GLY A 27 6.25 -3.89 -0.58
C GLY A 27 7.11 -4.65 0.44
N ARG A 28 6.56 -5.75 0.93
CA ARG A 28 7.23 -6.77 1.75
C ARG A 28 7.07 -8.12 1.08
N GLY A 29 8.06 -8.48 0.26
CA GLY A 29 7.96 -9.56 -0.73
C GLY A 29 6.63 -9.51 -1.51
N GLY A 30 6.04 -10.68 -1.77
CA GLY A 30 4.68 -10.80 -2.32
C GLY A 30 3.58 -10.89 -1.25
N ARG A 31 3.77 -10.29 -0.06
CA ARG A 31 2.85 -10.49 1.09
C ARG A 31 2.11 -9.24 1.53
N ALA A 32 2.75 -8.07 1.48
CA ALA A 32 2.15 -6.83 1.95
C ALA A 32 2.70 -5.61 1.21
N PHE A 33 1.93 -4.53 1.19
CA PHE A 33 2.33 -3.24 0.63
C PHE A 33 1.80 -2.10 1.48
N ILE A 34 2.53 -1.00 1.56
CA ILE A 34 2.11 0.24 2.22
C ILE A 34 2.49 1.46 1.38
N VAL A 35 1.63 2.47 1.40
CA VAL A 35 1.90 3.82 0.91
C VAL A 35 1.71 4.81 2.05
N LEU A 36 2.68 5.69 2.26
CA LEU A 36 2.71 6.72 3.29
C LEU A 36 2.71 8.08 2.61
N ASN A 37 1.85 8.99 3.05
CA ASN A 37 1.82 10.38 2.58
C ASN A 37 2.07 11.32 3.75
N ASN A 38 3.27 11.88 3.83
CA ASN A 38 3.65 12.87 4.83
C ASN A 38 3.44 14.33 4.35
N SER A 39 2.73 14.52 3.23
CA SER A 39 2.39 15.83 2.70
C SER A 39 1.19 16.44 3.43
N SER A 40 1.03 17.77 3.32
CA SER A 40 -0.14 18.51 3.79
C SER A 40 -1.36 18.39 2.85
N LYS A 41 -1.23 17.69 1.72
CA LYS A 41 -2.28 17.48 0.72
C LYS A 41 -2.47 16.00 0.42
N ALA A 42 -3.68 15.64 0.00
CA ALA A 42 -3.92 14.30 -0.53
C ALA A 42 -3.15 14.10 -1.84
N ALA A 43 -2.59 12.90 -2.02
CA ALA A 43 -1.82 12.55 -3.21
C ALA A 43 -2.45 11.34 -3.90
N ARG A 44 -2.59 11.41 -5.23
CA ARG A 44 -3.03 10.29 -6.05
C ARG A 44 -1.81 9.69 -6.74
N VAL A 45 -1.48 8.45 -6.39
CA VAL A 45 -0.29 7.76 -6.88
C VAL A 45 -0.66 6.44 -7.57
N THR A 46 0.16 6.06 -8.54
CA THR A 46 0.10 4.75 -9.19
C THR A 46 1.43 4.05 -8.98
N TYR A 47 1.42 2.97 -8.21
CA TYR A 47 2.61 2.19 -7.89
C TYR A 47 2.47 0.75 -8.34
N LYS A 48 3.61 0.06 -8.49
CA LYS A 48 3.69 -1.38 -8.75
C LYS A 48 3.92 -2.14 -7.46
N THR A 49 3.32 -3.32 -7.33
CA THR A 49 3.50 -4.24 -6.21
C THR A 49 3.76 -5.66 -6.73
N SER A 50 4.50 -6.43 -5.95
CA SER A 50 4.69 -7.88 -6.13
C SER A 50 3.51 -8.72 -5.63
N LEU A 51 2.47 -8.09 -5.10
CA LEU A 51 1.22 -8.76 -4.75
C LEU A 51 0.48 -9.25 -6.01
N PRO A 52 -0.17 -10.43 -5.95
CA PRO A 52 -1.03 -10.90 -7.03
C PRO A 52 -2.13 -9.90 -7.41
N ALA A 53 -2.66 -10.02 -8.62
CA ALA A 53 -3.84 -9.27 -9.03
C ALA A 53 -5.03 -9.65 -8.14
N GLY A 54 -5.78 -8.66 -7.67
CA GLY A 54 -6.82 -8.92 -6.69
C GLY A 54 -7.43 -7.67 -6.09
N LEU A 55 -8.35 -7.90 -5.15
CA LEU A 55 -9.01 -6.85 -4.38
C LEU A 55 -8.64 -7.04 -2.91
N TYR A 56 -7.97 -6.04 -2.35
CA TYR A 56 -7.42 -6.08 -1.00
C TYR A 56 -8.11 -5.06 -0.10
N CYS A 57 -8.15 -5.34 1.19
CA CYS A 57 -8.66 -4.40 2.19
C CYS A 57 -7.58 -3.37 2.54
N ASP A 58 -7.95 -2.09 2.60
CA ASP A 58 -7.10 -1.07 3.22
C ASP A 58 -7.20 -1.18 4.75
N VAL A 59 -6.27 -1.91 5.33
CA VAL A 59 -6.22 -2.21 6.77
C VAL A 59 -5.65 -1.05 7.60
N TYR A 60 -5.14 0.01 6.95
CA TYR A 60 -4.78 1.24 7.66
C TYR A 60 -6.03 2.02 8.05
N LYS A 61 -7.00 2.11 7.14
CA LYS A 61 -8.20 2.92 7.34
C LYS A 61 -9.25 2.26 8.24
N ASN A 62 -9.52 0.97 8.08
CA ASN A 62 -10.37 0.22 9.00
C ASN A 62 -10.15 -1.30 8.92
N SER A 63 -10.50 -1.99 10.01
CA SER A 63 -10.49 -3.46 10.08
C SER A 63 -11.68 -4.12 9.37
N THR A 64 -12.72 -3.36 9.00
CA THR A 64 -13.97 -3.88 8.42
C THR A 64 -13.96 -3.96 6.88
N CYS A 65 -12.82 -3.66 6.25
CA CYS A 65 -12.61 -3.76 4.79
C CYS A 65 -13.61 -2.94 3.95
N THR A 66 -14.09 -1.80 4.47
CA THR A 66 -15.00 -0.94 3.70
C THR A 66 -14.28 -0.13 2.63
N SER A 67 -12.96 0.04 2.78
CA SER A 67 -12.08 0.62 1.76
C SER A 67 -11.22 -0.48 1.15
N LYS A 68 -11.15 -0.50 -0.19
CA LYS A 68 -10.48 -1.57 -0.94
C LYS A 68 -9.49 -1.01 -1.97
N ILE A 69 -8.42 -1.75 -2.20
CA ILE A 69 -7.39 -1.47 -3.21
C ILE A 69 -7.44 -2.58 -4.26
N ARG A 70 -7.51 -2.20 -5.53
CA ARG A 70 -7.47 -3.14 -6.66
C ARG A 70 -6.08 -3.16 -7.27
N VAL A 71 -5.45 -4.33 -7.27
CA VAL A 71 -4.20 -4.61 -7.98
C VAL A 71 -4.54 -5.24 -9.32
N GLY A 72 -4.04 -4.64 -10.39
CA GLY A 72 -4.19 -5.12 -11.77
C GLY A 72 -3.32 -6.34 -12.07
N VAL A 73 -3.56 -6.97 -13.22
CA VAL A 73 -2.76 -8.11 -13.72
C VAL A 73 -1.30 -7.75 -14.01
N ASP A 74 -1.02 -6.46 -14.21
CA ASP A 74 0.31 -5.89 -14.39
C ASP A 74 1.02 -5.58 -13.05
N GLY A 75 0.37 -5.91 -11.93
CA GLY A 75 0.84 -5.63 -10.57
C GLY A 75 0.71 -4.15 -10.18
N ARG A 76 0.00 -3.31 -10.95
CA ARG A 76 -0.17 -1.89 -10.61
C ARG A 76 -1.48 -1.64 -9.86
N PHE A 77 -1.46 -0.65 -8.99
CA PHE A 77 -2.65 -0.12 -8.35
C PHE A 77 -2.58 1.41 -8.30
N THR A 78 -3.73 2.05 -8.31
CA THR A 78 -3.86 3.50 -8.17
C THR A 78 -4.68 3.80 -6.93
N THR A 79 -4.18 4.68 -6.06
CA THR A 79 -4.87 5.06 -4.83
C THR A 79 -4.68 6.54 -4.52
N THR A 80 -5.63 7.10 -3.77
CA THR A 80 -5.51 8.44 -3.20
C THR A 80 -5.22 8.29 -1.71
N VAL A 81 -4.06 8.77 -1.27
CA VAL A 81 -3.66 8.77 0.13
C VAL A 81 -3.91 10.16 0.72
N PRO A 82 -4.79 10.31 1.74
CA PRO A 82 -5.02 11.59 2.40
C PRO A 82 -3.75 12.21 2.98
N ALA A 83 -3.78 13.52 3.24
CA ALA A 83 -2.69 14.22 3.91
C ALA A 83 -2.38 13.61 5.28
N GLY A 84 -1.10 13.46 5.62
CA GLY A 84 -0.65 12.89 6.89
C GLY A 84 -1.20 11.48 7.17
N SER A 85 -1.38 10.66 6.13
CA SER A 85 -2.07 9.38 6.22
C SER A 85 -1.36 8.28 5.43
N ALA A 86 -1.96 7.09 5.42
CA ALA A 86 -1.42 5.93 4.73
C ALA A 86 -2.53 5.05 4.14
N VAL A 87 -2.11 4.16 3.24
CA VAL A 87 -2.90 3.03 2.73
C VAL A 87 -2.04 1.80 2.89
N ALA A 88 -2.56 0.76 3.54
CA ALA A 88 -1.81 -0.48 3.75
C ALA A 88 -2.68 -1.69 3.47
N PHE A 89 -2.13 -2.68 2.77
CA PHE A 89 -2.85 -3.89 2.39
C PHE A 89 -1.91 -5.08 2.29
N HIS A 90 -2.47 -6.29 2.41
CA HIS A 90 -1.73 -7.54 2.42
C HIS A 90 -2.63 -8.70 1.95
N VAL A 91 -2.02 -9.84 1.59
CA VAL A 91 -2.74 -11.10 1.31
C VAL A 91 -3.47 -11.64 2.53
#